data_AF-A0A2W2FCY0-F1
#
_entry.id   AF-A0A2W2FCY0-F1
#
_cell.length_a   1.000
_cell.length_b   1.000
_cell.length_c   1.000
_cell.angle_alpha   90.00
_cell.angle_beta   90.00
_cell.angle_gamma   90.00
#
_symmetry.space_group_name_H-M   'P 1'
#
loop_
_entity.id
_entity.type
_entity.pdbx_description
1 polymer ?
#
loop_
_entity_poly.entity_id
_entity_poly.type
_entity_poly.pdbx_seq_one_letter_code
_entity_poly.pdbx_strand_id
1 'polypeptide(L)'
;MSSYDDYTLPLQPPVRLPGEATLAAAVRAAPLAAELKPEGDDAAVLAAWTQHCRERLAADEGLLLELIRMYLSREPLKDAAPETLTGLGLVRQEEPYTLSWLGLWAARMVIAETTGQDIPVMGSFADADAATLLHALRSYPRAERAEELEGWLKGRERAAAAFEIASVIGEVSPLSRAVGVELLGSSLGDEGRLALSGLIGEPRLGAVIAARVGREDRRPAPEELAWVLVDMAAALLEFGGETGEVIESVAMGMDAEEQAGTIAILAFGDHPWTARVLRVFIDHHPDERVSAAARKALRRLHGLADLRA
;
A
#
# COMPACT_ATOMS: atom_id res chain seq x y z
N MET A 1 -2.47 -15.16 -21.32
CA MET A 1 -2.76 -13.94 -20.54
C MET A 1 -2.45 -14.29 -19.11
N SER A 2 -1.42 -13.67 -18.55
CA SER A 2 -0.72 -14.09 -17.34
C SER A 2 -1.67 -14.35 -16.19
N SER A 3 -1.57 -15.54 -15.60
CA SER A 3 -2.06 -15.82 -14.25
C SER A 3 -1.39 -14.81 -13.33
N TYR A 4 -2.15 -13.83 -12.83
CA TYR A 4 -1.69 -13.00 -11.72
C TYR A 4 -1.87 -13.85 -10.47
N ASP A 5 -0.88 -14.71 -10.24
CA ASP A 5 -0.76 -15.53 -9.04
C ASP A 5 -0.54 -14.60 -7.82
N ASP A 6 -1.43 -14.75 -6.85
CA ASP A 6 -1.35 -14.79 -5.38
C ASP A 6 -0.05 -14.39 -4.62
N TYR A 7 0.89 -13.67 -5.21
CA TYR A 7 2.13 -13.21 -4.58
C TYR A 7 2.35 -11.72 -4.81
N THR A 8 1.34 -10.90 -4.51
CA THR A 8 1.64 -9.47 -4.32
C THR A 8 2.42 -9.39 -3.01
N LEU A 9 3.71 -9.01 -3.05
CA LEU A 9 4.45 -8.74 -1.81
C LEU A 9 3.61 -7.79 -0.95
N PRO A 10 3.58 -7.98 0.38
CA PRO A 10 2.89 -7.05 1.25
C PRO A 10 3.45 -5.65 1.02
N LEU A 11 2.58 -4.64 1.14
CA LEU A 11 2.99 -3.26 0.99
C LEU A 11 4.17 -2.96 1.92
N GLN A 12 5.23 -2.42 1.35
CA GLN A 12 6.49 -2.18 2.05
C GLN A 12 6.44 -0.82 2.73
N PRO A 13 6.83 -0.74 4.02
CA PRO A 13 6.83 0.51 4.75
C PRO A 13 7.80 1.51 4.14
N PRO A 14 7.62 2.81 4.42
CA PRO A 14 8.51 3.84 3.91
C PRO A 14 9.95 3.63 4.39
N VAL A 15 10.90 4.06 3.56
CA VAL A 15 12.32 4.15 3.93
C VAL A 15 12.68 5.58 4.32
N ARG A 16 13.72 5.71 5.15
CA ARG A 16 14.34 6.99 5.47
C ARG A 16 15.63 7.12 4.70
N LEU A 17 15.68 8.09 3.80
CA LEU A 17 16.85 8.39 2.99
C LEU A 17 17.22 9.86 3.19
N PRO A 18 18.51 10.20 3.21
CA PRO A 18 18.92 11.60 3.21
C PRO A 18 18.65 12.22 1.83
N GLY A 19 18.79 13.54 1.74
CA GLY A 19 18.62 14.26 0.48
C GLY A 19 19.63 13.84 -0.59
N GLU A 20 19.29 14.16 -1.84
CA GLU A 20 20.02 13.78 -3.04
C GLU A 20 21.54 14.08 -2.96
N ALA A 21 21.90 15.28 -2.50
CA ALA A 21 23.29 15.69 -2.34
C ALA A 21 24.08 14.78 -1.38
N THR A 22 23.46 14.31 -0.30
CA THR A 22 24.08 13.39 0.64
C THR A 22 24.23 11.99 0.04
N LEU A 23 23.23 11.52 -0.71
CA LEU A 23 23.33 10.24 -1.42
C LEU A 23 24.44 10.30 -2.48
N ALA A 24 24.52 11.37 -3.28
CA ALA A 24 25.57 11.56 -4.27
C ALA A 24 26.97 11.65 -3.64
N ALA A 25 27.09 12.33 -2.49
CA ALA A 25 28.34 12.32 -1.71
C ALA A 25 28.71 10.91 -1.22
N ALA A 26 27.73 10.11 -0.77
CA ALA A 26 27.96 8.72 -0.39
C ALA A 26 28.41 7.86 -1.58
N VAL A 27 27.85 8.07 -2.78
CA VAL A 27 28.30 7.41 -4.02
C VAL A 27 29.77 7.74 -4.29
N ARG A 28 30.15 9.02 -4.22
CA ARG A 28 31.54 9.46 -4.46
C ARG A 28 32.52 8.90 -3.42
N ALA A 29 32.04 8.60 -2.22
CA ALA A 29 32.84 8.00 -1.14
C ALA A 29 32.89 6.46 -1.18
N ALA A 30 32.09 5.81 -2.02
CA ALA A 30 32.07 4.35 -2.13
C ALA A 30 33.41 3.84 -2.72
N PRO A 31 33.91 2.67 -2.30
CA PRO A 31 35.21 2.17 -2.75
C PRO A 31 35.35 2.02 -4.27
N LEU A 32 34.27 1.68 -4.98
CA LEU A 32 34.25 1.55 -6.45
C LEU A 32 33.88 2.86 -7.18
N ALA A 33 33.81 4.00 -6.49
CA ALA A 33 33.52 5.29 -7.12
C ALA A 33 34.54 5.65 -8.22
N ALA A 34 35.78 5.19 -8.11
CA ALA A 34 36.83 5.42 -9.10
C ALA A 34 36.58 4.71 -10.44
N GLU A 35 35.90 3.56 -10.43
CA GLU A 35 35.48 2.85 -11.65
C GLU A 35 34.32 3.57 -12.35
N LEU A 36 33.44 4.15 -11.55
CA LEU A 36 32.23 4.83 -12.01
C LEU A 36 32.49 6.21 -12.60
N LYS A 37 33.57 6.89 -12.18
CA LYS A 37 33.89 8.29 -12.53
C LYS A 37 32.62 9.17 -12.56
N PRO A 38 31.89 9.27 -11.43
CA PRO A 38 30.63 10.01 -11.39
C PRO A 38 30.88 11.50 -11.65
N GLU A 39 30.59 11.95 -12.87
CA GLU A 39 30.64 13.34 -13.30
C GLU A 39 29.22 13.92 -13.41
N GLY A 40 29.11 15.25 -13.32
CA GLY A 40 27.83 15.96 -13.37
C GLY A 40 27.30 16.38 -11.99
N ASP A 41 26.06 16.83 -11.98
CA ASP A 41 25.34 17.19 -10.75
C ASP A 41 24.96 15.95 -9.93
N ASP A 42 24.39 16.16 -8.74
CA ASP A 42 24.07 15.07 -7.81
C ASP A 42 23.06 14.07 -8.40
N ALA A 43 22.12 14.55 -9.21
CA ALA A 43 21.16 13.72 -9.94
C ALA A 43 21.84 12.82 -10.97
N ALA A 44 22.74 13.39 -11.78
CA ALA A 44 23.50 12.64 -12.79
C ALA A 44 24.38 11.56 -12.13
N VAL A 45 25.02 11.88 -11.01
CA VAL A 45 25.83 10.94 -10.24
C VAL A 45 24.98 9.77 -9.73
N LEU A 46 23.82 10.04 -9.15
CA LEU A 46 22.94 8.99 -8.66
C LEU A 46 22.34 8.13 -9.77
N ALA A 47 21.96 8.74 -10.89
CA ALA A 47 21.43 8.02 -12.04
C ALA A 47 22.49 7.05 -12.62
N ALA A 48 23.71 7.53 -12.83
CA ALA A 48 24.81 6.70 -13.34
C ALA A 48 25.17 5.55 -12.37
N TRP A 49 25.27 5.84 -11.08
CA TRP A 49 25.53 4.81 -10.06
C TRP A 49 24.38 3.80 -9.95
N THR A 50 23.12 4.24 -10.03
CA THR A 50 21.94 3.36 -10.00
C THR A 50 21.94 2.41 -11.20
N GLN A 51 22.23 2.92 -12.39
CA GLN A 51 22.34 2.10 -13.61
C GLN A 51 23.45 1.06 -13.47
N HIS A 52 24.61 1.44 -12.94
CA HIS A 52 25.71 0.50 -12.71
C HIS A 52 25.36 -0.58 -11.67
N CYS A 53 24.69 -0.20 -10.58
CA CYS A 53 24.21 -1.17 -9.59
C CYS A 53 23.25 -2.16 -10.22
N ARG A 54 22.33 -1.70 -11.08
CA ARG A 54 21.39 -2.55 -11.80
C ARG A 54 22.12 -3.60 -12.65
N GLU A 55 23.11 -3.18 -13.44
CA GLU A 55 23.87 -4.08 -14.31
C GLU A 55 24.64 -5.14 -13.51
N ARG A 56 25.29 -4.73 -12.41
CA ARG A 56 26.05 -5.64 -11.54
C ARG A 56 25.14 -6.64 -10.81
N LEU A 57 24.02 -6.18 -10.26
CA LEU A 57 23.07 -7.03 -9.54
C LEU A 57 22.33 -7.97 -10.50
N ALA A 58 22.01 -7.54 -11.72
CA ALA A 58 21.39 -8.39 -12.73
C ALA A 58 22.34 -9.50 -13.23
N ALA A 59 23.65 -9.31 -13.14
CA ALA A 59 24.65 -10.31 -13.50
C ALA A 59 24.88 -11.39 -12.43
N ASP A 60 24.41 -11.17 -11.20
CA ASP A 60 24.58 -12.08 -10.06
C ASP A 60 23.28 -12.19 -9.25
N GLU A 61 22.49 -13.23 -9.57
CA GLU A 61 21.22 -13.53 -8.92
C GLU A 61 21.37 -13.76 -7.40
N GLY A 62 22.51 -14.33 -6.97
CA GLY A 62 22.78 -14.55 -5.55
C GLY A 62 22.92 -13.25 -4.77
N LEU A 63 23.67 -12.28 -5.33
CA LEU A 63 23.80 -10.95 -4.73
C LEU A 63 22.50 -10.16 -4.75
N LEU A 64 21.72 -10.27 -5.83
CA LEU A 64 20.41 -9.64 -5.94
C LEU A 64 19.45 -10.15 -4.85
N LEU A 65 19.35 -11.46 -4.70
CA LEU A 65 18.52 -12.09 -3.67
C LEU A 65 18.99 -11.74 -2.26
N GLU A 66 20.29 -11.68 -2.03
CA GLU A 66 20.85 -11.29 -0.74
C GLU A 66 20.51 -9.83 -0.39
N LEU A 67 20.62 -8.90 -1.35
CA LEU A 67 20.22 -7.49 -1.16
C LEU A 67 18.73 -7.37 -0.80
N ILE A 68 17.85 -8.07 -1.54
CA ILE A 68 16.41 -8.08 -1.28
C ILE A 68 16.12 -8.71 0.10
N ARG A 69 16.79 -9.81 0.45
CA ARG A 69 16.67 -10.46 1.76
C ARG A 69 17.01 -9.49 2.89
N MET A 70 18.17 -8.83 2.80
CA MET A 70 18.60 -7.84 3.80
C MET A 70 17.58 -6.70 3.94
N TYR A 71 16.98 -6.27 2.82
CA TYR A 71 15.96 -5.22 2.83
C TYR A 71 14.68 -5.68 3.55
N LEU A 72 14.14 -6.85 3.17
CA LEU A 72 12.89 -7.37 3.69
C LEU A 72 13.00 -7.82 5.15
N SER A 73 14.08 -8.50 5.52
CA SER A 73 14.27 -9.00 6.89
C SER A 73 14.85 -7.96 7.85
N ARG A 74 15.49 -6.91 7.32
CA ARG A 74 16.28 -5.92 8.09
C ARG A 74 17.41 -6.54 8.91
N GLU A 75 17.82 -7.75 8.57
CA GLU A 75 18.92 -8.45 9.22
C GLU A 75 20.23 -8.15 8.48
N PRO A 76 21.36 -8.12 9.21
CA PRO A 76 22.67 -8.02 8.58
C PRO A 76 23.01 -9.25 7.74
N LEU A 77 24.11 -9.17 6.98
CA LEU A 77 24.75 -10.35 6.41
C LEU A 77 25.23 -11.27 7.53
N LYS A 78 25.13 -12.57 7.29
CA LYS A 78 25.61 -13.61 8.22
C LYS A 78 27.11 -13.83 8.10
N ASP A 79 27.63 -13.66 6.89
CA ASP A 79 29.03 -13.86 6.52
C ASP A 79 29.69 -12.53 6.13
N ALA A 80 30.97 -12.60 5.77
CA ALA A 80 31.70 -11.46 5.25
C ALA A 80 30.98 -10.83 4.05
N ALA A 81 30.94 -9.50 4.02
CA ALA A 81 30.25 -8.79 2.96
C ALA A 81 30.95 -8.99 1.59
N PRO A 82 30.22 -9.43 0.55
CA PRO A 82 30.76 -9.56 -0.80
C PRO A 82 31.41 -8.24 -1.27
N GLU A 83 32.55 -8.34 -1.96
CA GLU A 83 33.30 -7.18 -2.48
C GLU A 83 32.44 -6.26 -3.34
N THR A 84 31.46 -6.82 -4.05
CA THR A 84 30.53 -6.01 -4.86
C THR A 84 29.61 -5.15 -3.98
N LEU A 85 29.07 -5.69 -2.87
CA LEU A 85 28.19 -4.93 -1.98
C LEU A 85 28.96 -3.85 -1.22
N THR A 86 30.15 -4.17 -0.71
CA THR A 86 31.01 -3.19 -0.02
C THR A 86 31.56 -2.16 -1.00
N GLY A 87 31.97 -2.59 -2.18
CA GLY A 87 32.54 -1.77 -3.23
C GLY A 87 31.55 -0.73 -3.78
N LEU A 88 30.30 -1.13 -4.01
CA LEU A 88 29.22 -0.22 -4.42
C LEU A 88 28.68 0.64 -3.27
N GLY A 89 29.16 0.41 -2.04
CA GLY A 89 28.70 1.10 -0.84
C GLY A 89 27.30 0.71 -0.41
N LEU A 90 26.77 -0.44 -0.84
CA LEU A 90 25.42 -0.92 -0.54
C LEU A 90 25.28 -1.39 0.92
N VAL A 91 26.38 -1.77 1.56
CA VAL A 91 26.44 -2.14 2.97
C VAL A 91 27.41 -1.25 3.73
N ARG A 92 27.20 -1.11 5.04
CA ARG A 92 28.17 -0.46 5.93
C ARG A 92 29.48 -1.27 5.97
N GLN A 93 30.62 -0.60 6.13
CA GLN A 93 31.94 -1.24 6.11
C GLN A 93 32.38 -1.82 7.47
N GLU A 94 31.44 -2.10 8.36
CA GLU A 94 31.69 -2.62 9.70
C GLU A 94 30.65 -3.68 10.07
N GLU A 95 31.03 -4.63 10.92
CA GLU A 95 30.11 -5.62 11.46
C GLU A 95 29.19 -4.99 12.53
N PRO A 96 27.89 -5.32 12.54
CA PRO A 96 27.20 -6.19 11.58
C PRO A 96 26.93 -5.48 10.24
N TYR A 97 27.21 -6.17 9.12
CA TYR A 97 27.04 -5.63 7.77
C TYR A 97 25.56 -5.42 7.44
N THR A 98 25.06 -4.22 7.70
CA THR A 98 23.68 -3.79 7.41
C THR A 98 23.64 -2.91 6.16
N LEU A 99 22.46 -2.77 5.55
CA LEU A 99 22.29 -1.87 4.41
C LEU A 99 22.67 -0.43 4.79
N SER A 100 23.42 0.21 3.89
CA SER A 100 23.66 1.65 3.93
C SER A 100 22.45 2.40 3.33
N TRP A 101 22.51 3.74 3.30
CA TRP A 101 21.51 4.52 2.55
C TRP A 101 21.51 4.19 1.05
N LEU A 102 22.67 3.92 0.47
CA LEU A 102 22.78 3.47 -0.92
C LEU A 102 22.20 2.05 -1.07
N GLY A 103 22.42 1.17 -0.10
CA GLY A 103 21.78 -0.15 -0.07
C GLY A 103 20.26 -0.09 -0.09
N LEU A 104 19.69 0.77 0.78
CA LEU A 104 18.25 1.02 0.83
C LEU A 104 17.72 1.61 -0.48
N TRP A 105 18.44 2.58 -1.07
CA TRP A 105 18.09 3.16 -2.37
C TRP A 105 18.07 2.09 -3.48
N ALA A 106 19.14 1.30 -3.60
CA ALA A 106 19.24 0.27 -4.63
C ALA A 106 18.17 -0.81 -4.47
N ALA A 107 17.96 -1.31 -3.24
CA ALA A 107 16.92 -2.30 -2.95
C ALA A 107 15.52 -1.78 -3.30
N ARG A 108 15.22 -0.50 -2.98
CA ARG A 108 13.98 0.16 -3.36
C ARG A 108 13.75 0.15 -4.88
N MET A 109 14.77 0.48 -5.67
CA MET A 109 14.69 0.45 -7.14
C MET A 109 14.45 -0.96 -7.67
N VAL A 110 15.21 -1.93 -7.17
CA VAL A 110 15.07 -3.34 -7.55
C VAL A 110 13.66 -3.86 -7.26
N ILE A 111 13.13 -3.58 -6.06
CA ILE A 111 11.78 -4.01 -5.68
C ILE A 111 10.75 -3.37 -6.58
N ALA A 112 10.84 -2.06 -6.84
CA ALA A 112 9.92 -1.37 -7.74
C ALA A 112 9.95 -1.95 -9.16
N GLU A 113 11.14 -2.22 -9.71
CA GLU A 113 11.29 -2.81 -11.05
C GLU A 113 10.77 -4.25 -11.13
N THR A 114 10.99 -5.06 -10.09
CA THR A 114 10.66 -6.49 -10.08
C THR A 114 9.18 -6.73 -9.77
N THR A 115 8.59 -5.90 -8.91
CA THR A 115 7.24 -6.12 -8.38
C THR A 115 6.22 -5.08 -8.84
N GLY A 116 6.67 -3.99 -9.46
CA GLY A 116 5.83 -2.82 -9.76
C GLY A 116 5.45 -2.00 -8.51
N GLN A 117 6.00 -2.34 -7.34
CA GLN A 117 5.67 -1.68 -6.09
C GLN A 117 6.67 -0.57 -5.75
N ASP A 118 6.23 0.67 -5.85
CA ASP A 118 6.99 1.82 -5.36
C ASP A 118 7.01 1.81 -3.82
N ILE A 119 8.22 1.81 -3.25
CA ILE A 119 8.40 1.96 -1.81
C ILE A 119 8.44 3.46 -1.48
N PRO A 120 7.64 3.99 -0.57
CA PRO A 120 7.69 5.41 -0.23
C PRO A 120 9.01 5.83 0.43
N VAL A 121 9.41 7.11 0.26
CA VAL A 121 10.47 7.73 1.06
C VAL A 121 9.83 8.71 2.03
N MET A 122 10.17 8.64 3.31
CA MET A 122 9.64 9.55 4.33
C MET A 122 9.86 11.02 3.92
N GLY A 123 8.80 11.81 3.94
CA GLY A 123 8.76 13.23 3.60
C GLY A 123 8.66 13.53 2.10
N SER A 124 8.69 12.53 1.22
CA SER A 124 8.61 12.75 -0.22
C SER A 124 7.23 13.23 -0.71
N PHE A 125 6.20 13.17 0.14
CA PHE A 125 4.85 13.58 -0.22
C PHE A 125 4.46 14.95 0.32
N ALA A 126 5.39 15.75 0.87
CA ALA A 126 5.07 17.05 1.48
C ALA A 126 4.28 17.99 0.54
N ASP A 127 4.63 17.99 -0.74
CA ASP A 127 4.02 18.84 -1.77
C ASP A 127 2.95 18.10 -2.61
N ALA A 128 2.62 16.85 -2.26
CA ALA A 128 1.66 16.05 -3.01
C ALA A 128 0.21 16.55 -2.81
N ASP A 129 -0.69 16.15 -3.72
CA ASP A 129 -2.13 16.27 -3.49
C ASP A 129 -2.63 15.20 -2.50
N ALA A 130 -3.85 15.38 -1.98
CA ALA A 130 -4.43 14.46 -1.01
C ALA A 130 -4.61 13.03 -1.54
N ALA A 131 -4.95 12.84 -2.81
CA ALA A 131 -5.14 11.50 -3.38
C ALA A 131 -3.81 10.72 -3.42
N THR A 132 -2.74 11.39 -3.85
CA THR A 132 -1.38 10.86 -3.90
C THR A 132 -0.85 10.55 -2.50
N LEU A 133 -1.08 11.46 -1.54
CA LEU A 133 -0.76 11.22 -0.14
C LEU A 133 -1.47 9.97 0.38
N LEU A 134 -2.80 9.89 0.23
CA LEU A 134 -3.59 8.74 0.71
C LEU A 134 -3.19 7.43 0.03
N HIS A 135 -2.74 7.47 -1.23
CA HIS A 135 -2.22 6.30 -1.91
C HIS A 135 -0.92 5.79 -1.28
N ALA A 136 0.01 6.70 -0.95
CA ALA A 136 1.30 6.36 -0.35
C ALA A 136 1.13 5.84 1.09
N LEU A 137 0.28 6.49 1.90
CA LEU A 137 0.08 6.16 3.30
C LEU A 137 -0.49 4.75 3.55
N ARG A 138 -1.00 4.07 2.50
CA ARG A 138 -1.46 2.67 2.59
C ARG A 138 -0.39 1.71 3.10
N SER A 139 0.89 1.98 2.80
CA SER A 139 2.00 1.13 3.23
C SER A 139 2.64 1.57 4.56
N TYR A 140 2.23 2.70 5.11
CA TYR A 140 2.86 3.29 6.28
C TYR A 140 2.27 2.70 7.57
N PRO A 141 3.10 2.30 8.55
CA PRO A 141 2.61 2.06 9.89
C PRO A 141 2.06 3.35 10.52
N ARG A 142 1.23 3.20 11.56
CA ARG A 142 0.46 4.32 12.12
C ARG A 142 1.32 5.50 12.61
N ALA A 143 2.47 5.22 13.22
CA ALA A 143 3.37 6.27 13.71
C ALA A 143 3.94 7.10 12.55
N GLU A 144 4.40 6.44 11.49
CA GLU A 144 4.96 7.06 10.30
C GLU A 144 3.90 7.81 9.50
N ARG A 145 2.63 7.36 9.50
CA ARG A 145 1.52 8.12 8.88
C ARG A 145 1.33 9.48 9.53
N ALA A 146 1.44 9.56 10.86
CA ALA A 146 1.33 10.82 11.58
C ALA A 146 2.47 11.78 11.21
N GLU A 147 3.70 11.27 11.14
CA GLU A 147 4.87 12.06 10.75
C GLU A 147 4.79 12.58 9.30
N GLU A 148 4.41 11.71 8.35
CA GLU A 148 4.25 12.13 6.94
C GLU A 148 3.13 13.17 6.80
N LEU A 149 2.02 12.99 7.52
CA LEU A 149 0.94 13.97 7.56
C LEU A 149 1.40 15.32 8.12
N GLU A 150 2.19 15.33 9.20
CA GLU A 150 2.77 16.57 9.75
C GLU A 150 3.66 17.29 8.72
N GLY A 151 4.46 16.53 7.97
CA GLY A 151 5.25 17.04 6.85
C GLY A 151 4.38 17.67 5.77
N TRP A 152 3.33 16.97 5.33
CA TRP A 152 2.38 17.44 4.32
C TRP A 152 1.59 18.68 4.76
N LEU A 153 1.26 18.80 6.05
CA LEU A 153 0.56 19.95 6.61
C LEU A 153 1.43 21.19 6.78
N LYS A 154 2.75 21.09 6.61
CA LYS A 154 3.67 22.21 6.82
C LYS A 154 3.37 23.35 5.84
N GLY A 155 2.87 24.47 6.36
CA GLY A 155 2.49 25.63 5.56
C GLY A 155 1.08 25.55 4.96
N ARG A 156 0.32 24.48 5.20
CA ARG A 156 -1.09 24.35 4.82
C ARG A 156 -2.03 24.81 5.94
N GLU A 157 -3.18 25.33 5.56
CA GLU A 157 -4.28 25.63 6.48
C GLU A 157 -5.04 24.32 6.77
N ARG A 158 -5.28 24.00 8.05
CA ARG A 158 -5.79 22.68 8.45
C ARG A 158 -7.19 22.39 7.91
N ALA A 159 -8.08 23.38 7.86
CA ALA A 159 -9.43 23.15 7.33
C ALA A 159 -9.39 22.92 5.81
N ALA A 160 -8.56 23.68 5.08
CA ALA A 160 -8.33 23.44 3.66
C ALA A 160 -7.76 22.04 3.39
N ALA A 161 -6.78 21.60 4.18
CA ALA A 161 -6.20 20.25 4.09
C ALA A 161 -7.22 19.13 4.40
N ALA A 162 -8.05 19.31 5.45
CA ALA A 162 -9.11 18.38 5.77
C ALA A 162 -10.17 18.28 4.66
N PHE A 163 -10.53 19.42 4.07
CA PHE A 163 -11.43 19.47 2.92
C PHE A 163 -10.83 18.79 1.68
N GLU A 164 -9.54 19.02 1.40
CA GLU A 164 -8.83 18.38 0.29
C GLU A 164 -8.89 16.86 0.42
N ILE A 165 -8.54 16.31 1.59
CA ILE A 165 -8.65 14.87 1.88
C ILE A 165 -10.09 14.39 1.73
N ALA A 166 -11.06 15.08 2.33
CA ALA A 166 -12.47 14.69 2.26
C ALA A 166 -13.00 14.63 0.82
N SER A 167 -12.57 15.55 -0.06
CA SER A 167 -13.03 15.62 -1.44
C SER A 167 -12.61 14.42 -2.29
N VAL A 168 -11.52 13.75 -1.93
CA VAL A 168 -11.00 12.59 -2.69
C VAL A 168 -11.41 11.24 -2.09
N ILE A 169 -11.95 11.19 -0.86
CA ILE A 169 -12.30 9.91 -0.18
C ILE A 169 -13.20 9.05 -1.07
N GLY A 170 -14.14 9.66 -1.79
CA GLY A 170 -15.06 8.99 -2.71
C GLY A 170 -14.38 8.17 -3.80
N GLU A 171 -13.24 8.64 -4.31
CA GLU A 171 -12.64 8.20 -5.57
C GLU A 171 -11.42 7.29 -5.39
N VAL A 172 -10.76 7.38 -4.23
CA VAL A 172 -9.57 6.58 -3.92
C VAL A 172 -9.89 5.09 -3.66
N SER A 173 -8.84 4.27 -3.66
CA SER A 173 -8.97 2.84 -3.37
C SER A 173 -9.52 2.57 -1.96
N PRO A 174 -10.18 1.43 -1.72
CA PRO A 174 -10.67 1.05 -0.39
C PRO A 174 -9.67 1.21 0.76
N LEU A 175 -8.40 0.82 0.58
CA LEU A 175 -7.40 1.02 1.64
C LEU A 175 -7.02 2.49 1.83
N SER A 176 -6.87 3.27 0.74
CA SER A 176 -6.65 4.72 0.84
C SER A 176 -7.83 5.43 1.52
N ARG A 177 -9.06 4.98 1.24
CA ARG A 177 -10.29 5.46 1.88
C ARG A 177 -10.27 5.19 3.38
N ALA A 178 -9.88 3.98 3.78
CA ALA A 178 -9.71 3.61 5.19
C ALA A 178 -8.73 4.54 5.90
N VAL A 179 -7.57 4.79 5.28
CA VAL A 179 -6.56 5.72 5.81
C VAL A 179 -7.14 7.13 5.90
N GLY A 180 -7.79 7.65 4.85
CA GLY A 180 -8.36 9.00 4.85
C GLY A 180 -9.40 9.21 5.95
N VAL A 181 -10.27 8.22 6.19
CA VAL A 181 -11.24 8.27 7.30
C VAL A 181 -10.54 8.28 8.65
N GLU A 182 -9.48 7.50 8.85
CA GLU A 182 -8.70 7.54 10.09
C GLU A 182 -8.06 8.92 10.31
N LEU A 183 -7.42 9.48 9.28
CA LEU A 183 -6.74 10.78 9.38
C LEU A 183 -7.72 11.90 9.71
N LEU A 184 -8.88 11.96 9.04
CA LEU A 184 -9.89 12.96 9.34
C LEU A 184 -10.52 12.76 10.73
N GLY A 185 -10.75 11.51 11.14
CA GLY A 185 -11.39 11.23 12.42
C GLY A 185 -10.49 11.46 13.63
N SER A 186 -9.19 11.20 13.48
CA SER A 186 -8.26 11.12 14.61
C SER A 186 -7.07 12.08 14.52
N SER A 187 -6.55 12.39 13.33
CA SER A 187 -5.28 13.12 13.17
C SER A 187 -5.46 14.61 12.86
N LEU A 188 -6.57 14.99 12.22
CA LEU A 188 -6.83 16.38 11.78
C LEU A 188 -7.72 17.20 12.72
N GLY A 189 -7.94 16.72 13.95
CA GLY A 189 -8.67 17.49 14.97
C GLY A 189 -10.15 17.73 14.64
N ASP A 190 -10.66 18.91 15.01
CA ASP A 190 -12.07 19.28 14.82
C ASP A 190 -12.40 19.50 13.34
N GLU A 191 -11.46 20.06 12.58
CA GLU A 191 -11.58 20.32 11.15
C GLU A 191 -11.79 19.01 10.38
N GLY A 192 -11.03 17.96 10.72
CA GLY A 192 -11.20 16.62 10.15
C GLY A 192 -12.57 16.00 10.50
N ARG A 193 -12.98 16.10 11.77
CA ARG A 193 -14.30 15.60 12.21
C ARG A 193 -15.46 16.30 11.51
N LEU A 194 -15.35 17.61 11.29
CA LEU A 194 -16.35 18.39 10.55
C LEU A 194 -16.42 17.95 9.08
N ALA A 195 -15.26 17.76 8.44
CA ALA A 195 -15.19 17.27 7.06
C ALA A 195 -15.82 15.88 6.90
N LEU A 196 -15.54 14.94 7.81
CA LEU A 196 -16.20 13.63 7.83
C LEU A 196 -17.71 13.73 8.01
N SER A 197 -18.16 14.60 8.92
CA SER A 197 -19.59 14.77 9.18
C SER A 197 -20.35 15.20 7.93
N GLY A 198 -19.73 16.02 7.06
CA GLY A 198 -20.29 16.42 5.77
C GLY A 198 -20.49 15.25 4.80
N LEU A 199 -19.64 14.22 4.86
CA LEU A 199 -19.71 13.05 3.97
C LEU A 199 -20.71 11.99 4.44
N ILE A 200 -21.20 12.05 5.68
CA ILE A 200 -22.13 11.03 6.20
C ILE A 200 -23.47 11.07 5.45
N GLY A 201 -23.86 12.20 4.86
CA GLY A 201 -25.08 12.29 4.05
C GLY A 201 -25.00 11.49 2.74
N GLU A 202 -23.81 11.21 2.23
CA GLU A 202 -23.63 10.44 1.00
C GLU A 202 -24.06 8.98 1.21
N PRO A 203 -24.75 8.32 0.26
CA PRO A 203 -25.29 6.98 0.49
C PRO A 203 -24.21 5.93 0.81
N ARG A 204 -23.54 5.42 -0.22
CA ARG A 204 -22.53 4.36 -0.10
C ARG A 204 -21.33 4.80 0.73
N LEU A 205 -20.84 6.01 0.45
CA LEU A 205 -19.69 6.59 1.14
C LEU A 205 -19.98 6.85 2.62
N GLY A 206 -21.11 7.46 2.94
CA GLY A 206 -21.51 7.73 4.31
C GLY A 206 -21.74 6.46 5.11
N ALA A 207 -22.21 5.37 4.48
CA ALA A 207 -22.31 4.06 5.13
C ALA A 207 -20.93 3.47 5.48
N VAL A 208 -19.96 3.54 4.58
CA VAL A 208 -18.57 3.11 4.84
C VAL A 208 -17.95 3.94 5.98
N ILE A 209 -18.11 5.25 5.94
CA ILE A 209 -17.61 6.15 6.98
C ILE A 209 -18.25 5.80 8.33
N ALA A 210 -19.58 5.66 8.38
CA ALA A 210 -20.31 5.31 9.59
C ALA A 210 -19.83 3.99 10.20
N ALA A 211 -19.66 2.95 9.38
CA ALA A 211 -19.14 1.67 9.83
C ALA A 211 -17.73 1.79 10.41
N ARG A 212 -16.82 2.52 9.75
CA ARG A 212 -15.42 2.69 10.18
C ARG A 212 -15.28 3.50 11.47
N VAL A 213 -16.14 4.49 11.72
CA VAL A 213 -16.10 5.32 12.93
C VAL A 213 -17.00 4.81 14.05
N GLY A 214 -17.66 3.66 13.88
CA GLY A 214 -18.52 3.06 14.90
C GLY A 214 -19.84 3.81 15.15
N ARG A 215 -20.43 4.42 14.11
CA ARG A 215 -21.73 5.10 14.19
C ARG A 215 -22.88 4.10 14.04
N GLU A 216 -23.37 3.58 15.15
CA GLU A 216 -24.46 2.58 15.20
C GLU A 216 -25.86 3.16 14.89
N ASP A 217 -26.01 4.47 14.92
CA ASP A 217 -27.28 5.16 14.69
C ASP A 217 -27.70 5.17 13.21
N ARG A 218 -26.75 4.99 12.28
CA ARG A 218 -27.03 4.85 10.85
C ARG A 218 -27.42 3.40 10.53
N ARG A 219 -28.62 3.22 9.96
CA ARG A 219 -29.05 1.94 9.39
C ARG A 219 -28.85 1.95 7.88
N PRO A 220 -27.80 1.30 7.35
CA PRO A 220 -27.57 1.26 5.91
C PRO A 220 -28.67 0.45 5.20
N ALA A 221 -29.04 0.89 4.00
CA ALA A 221 -29.83 0.09 3.07
C ALA A 221 -29.04 -1.16 2.64
N PRO A 222 -29.70 -2.22 2.14
CA PRO A 222 -29.02 -3.45 1.73
C PRO A 222 -27.89 -3.24 0.71
N GLU A 223 -28.05 -2.32 -0.25
CA GLU A 223 -27.01 -1.98 -1.24
C GLU A 223 -25.81 -1.26 -0.61
N GLU A 224 -26.06 -0.38 0.36
CA GLU A 224 -25.00 0.28 1.12
C GLU A 224 -24.24 -0.72 1.99
N LEU A 225 -24.93 -1.67 2.63
CA LEU A 225 -24.30 -2.74 3.41
C LEU A 225 -23.40 -3.60 2.53
N ALA A 226 -23.86 -3.99 1.33
CA ALA A 226 -23.03 -4.70 0.36
C ALA A 226 -21.78 -3.89 -0.02
N TRP A 227 -21.92 -2.58 -0.23
CA TRP A 227 -20.79 -1.69 -0.50
C TRP A 227 -19.78 -1.65 0.65
N VAL A 228 -20.26 -1.56 1.90
CA VAL A 228 -19.42 -1.56 3.12
C VAL A 228 -18.61 -2.85 3.22
N LEU A 229 -19.26 -4.01 3.07
CA LEU A 229 -18.59 -5.30 3.19
C LEU A 229 -17.52 -5.48 2.11
N VAL A 230 -17.81 -5.07 0.87
CA VAL A 230 -16.82 -5.14 -0.22
C VAL A 230 -15.68 -4.15 0.01
N ASP A 231 -15.93 -2.91 0.44
CA ASP A 231 -14.87 -1.91 0.70
C ASP A 231 -13.94 -2.37 1.82
N MET A 232 -14.49 -2.92 2.92
CA MET A 232 -13.69 -3.42 4.03
C MET A 232 -12.83 -4.63 3.63
N ALA A 233 -13.41 -5.61 2.94
CA ALA A 233 -12.67 -6.78 2.45
C ALA A 233 -11.61 -6.39 1.40
N ALA A 234 -11.93 -5.45 0.51
CA ALA A 234 -10.98 -4.96 -0.50
C ALA A 234 -9.82 -4.19 0.13
N ALA A 235 -10.05 -3.43 1.22
CA ALA A 235 -8.98 -2.76 1.94
C ALA A 235 -7.97 -3.75 2.56
N LEU A 236 -8.44 -4.88 3.08
CA LEU A 236 -7.57 -5.96 3.57
C LEU A 236 -6.77 -6.61 2.44
N LEU A 237 -7.40 -6.87 1.30
CA LEU A 237 -6.72 -7.40 0.11
C LEU A 237 -5.65 -6.45 -0.42
N GLU A 238 -5.92 -5.15 -0.43
CA GLU A 238 -4.94 -4.13 -0.83
C GLU A 238 -3.77 -4.03 0.13
N PHE A 239 -3.99 -4.27 1.42
CA PHE A 239 -2.94 -4.25 2.44
C PHE A 239 -1.99 -5.44 2.29
N GLY A 240 -2.46 -6.53 1.67
CA GLY A 240 -1.77 -7.81 1.63
C GLY A 240 -2.08 -8.69 2.85
N GLY A 241 -3.26 -8.50 3.46
CA GLY A 241 -3.75 -9.42 4.51
C GLY A 241 -3.92 -10.84 3.98
N GLU A 242 -3.78 -11.82 4.86
CA GLU A 242 -3.98 -13.23 4.47
C GLU A 242 -5.42 -13.42 3.96
N THR A 243 -5.61 -14.31 2.99
CA THR A 243 -6.94 -14.59 2.44
C THR A 243 -7.94 -15.05 3.51
N GLY A 244 -7.44 -15.66 4.60
CA GLY A 244 -8.22 -16.00 5.79
C GLY A 244 -8.80 -14.77 6.50
N GLU A 245 -8.02 -13.71 6.72
CA GLU A 245 -8.49 -12.46 7.35
C GLU A 245 -9.58 -11.78 6.52
N VAL A 246 -9.43 -11.83 5.19
CA VAL A 246 -10.44 -11.29 4.25
C VAL A 246 -11.75 -12.06 4.38
N ILE A 247 -11.69 -13.39 4.47
CA ILE A 247 -12.86 -14.25 4.69
C ILE A 247 -13.52 -13.92 6.04
N GLU A 248 -12.74 -13.86 7.12
CA GLU A 248 -13.23 -13.58 8.48
C GLU A 248 -13.89 -12.20 8.58
N SER A 249 -13.35 -11.20 7.88
CA SER A 249 -13.89 -9.83 7.89
C SER A 249 -15.33 -9.72 7.38
N VAL A 250 -15.72 -10.59 6.44
CA VAL A 250 -17.10 -10.65 5.91
C VAL A 250 -17.93 -11.65 6.70
N ALA A 251 -17.31 -12.69 7.25
CA ALA A 251 -17.98 -13.71 8.04
C ALA A 251 -18.53 -13.15 9.35
N MET A 252 -17.82 -12.25 10.05
CA MET A 252 -18.29 -11.59 11.28
C MET A 252 -18.86 -12.57 12.34
N GLY A 253 -18.32 -13.80 12.43
CA GLY A 253 -18.77 -14.84 13.36
C GLY A 253 -20.04 -15.60 12.95
N MET A 254 -20.56 -15.37 11.74
CA MET A 254 -21.70 -16.08 11.15
C MET A 254 -21.39 -17.56 10.90
N ASP A 255 -22.42 -18.41 10.93
CA ASP A 255 -22.30 -19.77 10.41
C ASP A 255 -22.24 -19.79 8.87
N ALA A 256 -21.92 -20.94 8.27
CA ALA A 256 -21.75 -21.04 6.82
C ALA A 256 -23.03 -20.80 6.00
N GLU A 257 -24.23 -21.01 6.58
CA GLU A 257 -25.49 -20.72 5.89
C GLU A 257 -25.76 -19.21 5.89
N GLU A 258 -25.57 -18.57 7.03
CA GLU A 258 -25.63 -17.11 7.18
C GLU A 258 -24.62 -16.41 6.27
N GLN A 259 -23.37 -16.90 6.25
CA GLN A 259 -22.32 -16.40 5.36
C GLN A 259 -22.71 -16.56 3.88
N ALA A 260 -23.24 -17.71 3.48
CA ALA A 260 -23.70 -17.92 2.10
C ALA A 260 -24.82 -16.92 1.72
N GLY A 261 -25.71 -16.59 2.66
CA GLY A 261 -26.71 -15.54 2.52
C GLY A 261 -26.08 -14.15 2.31
N THR A 262 -25.09 -13.80 3.14
CA THR A 262 -24.34 -12.54 3.05
C THR A 262 -23.55 -12.42 1.74
N ILE A 263 -22.87 -13.48 1.30
CA ILE A 263 -22.15 -13.49 0.02
C ILE A 263 -23.10 -13.29 -1.16
N ALA A 264 -24.32 -13.84 -1.09
CA ALA A 264 -25.31 -13.67 -2.14
C ALA A 264 -25.75 -12.19 -2.32
N ILE A 265 -25.66 -11.36 -1.27
CA ILE A 265 -26.04 -9.94 -1.35
C ILE A 265 -24.93 -9.04 -1.92
N LEU A 266 -23.66 -9.47 -1.90
CA LEU A 266 -22.55 -8.64 -2.37
C LEU A 266 -22.68 -8.22 -3.85
N ALA A 267 -23.35 -9.02 -4.68
CA ALA A 267 -23.57 -8.71 -6.08
C ALA A 267 -24.52 -7.52 -6.34
N PHE A 268 -25.26 -7.04 -5.33
CA PHE A 268 -26.22 -5.94 -5.49
C PHE A 268 -25.56 -4.56 -5.43
N GLY A 269 -24.51 -4.42 -4.61
CA GLY A 269 -23.92 -3.12 -4.30
C GLY A 269 -22.85 -2.68 -5.28
N ASP A 270 -22.90 -3.04 -6.57
CA ASP A 270 -22.11 -2.50 -7.71
C ASP A 270 -20.67 -1.96 -7.47
N HIS A 271 -19.97 -2.47 -6.45
CA HIS A 271 -18.67 -1.97 -6.02
C HIS A 271 -17.59 -2.43 -7.01
N PRO A 272 -16.65 -1.57 -7.46
CA PRO A 272 -15.64 -1.95 -8.44
C PRO A 272 -14.82 -3.19 -8.04
N TRP A 273 -14.60 -3.38 -6.74
CA TRP A 273 -13.86 -4.50 -6.17
C TRP A 273 -14.69 -5.78 -5.92
N THR A 274 -16.00 -5.79 -6.18
CA THR A 274 -16.89 -6.93 -5.87
C THR A 274 -16.39 -8.21 -6.51
N ALA A 275 -15.97 -8.16 -7.78
CA ALA A 275 -15.49 -9.34 -8.50
C ALA A 275 -14.22 -9.93 -7.86
N ARG A 276 -13.30 -9.06 -7.39
CA ARG A 276 -12.04 -9.48 -6.75
C ARG A 276 -12.30 -10.11 -5.39
N VAL A 277 -13.16 -9.51 -4.57
CA VAL A 277 -13.55 -10.08 -3.26
C VAL A 277 -14.24 -11.43 -3.47
N LEU A 278 -15.22 -11.54 -4.38
CA LEU A 278 -15.88 -12.81 -4.65
C LEU A 278 -14.93 -13.91 -5.12
N ARG A 279 -13.88 -13.57 -5.87
CA ARG A 279 -12.85 -14.54 -6.31
C ARG A 279 -12.15 -15.17 -5.11
N VAL A 280 -11.80 -14.39 -4.10
CA VAL A 280 -11.15 -14.87 -2.87
C VAL A 280 -12.02 -15.91 -2.16
N PHE A 281 -13.33 -15.66 -2.04
CA PHE A 281 -14.27 -16.64 -1.46
C PHE A 281 -14.42 -17.91 -2.31
N ILE A 282 -14.31 -17.80 -3.64
CA ILE A 282 -14.40 -18.95 -4.54
C ILE A 282 -13.18 -19.86 -4.37
N ASP A 283 -12.01 -19.27 -4.22
CA ASP A 283 -10.72 -19.97 -4.31
C ASP A 283 -10.22 -20.44 -2.94
N HIS A 284 -10.54 -19.73 -1.84
CA HIS A 284 -9.94 -19.97 -0.52
C HIS A 284 -10.93 -20.32 0.60
N HIS A 285 -12.25 -20.21 0.40
CA HIS A 285 -13.20 -20.49 1.49
C HIS A 285 -13.31 -21.99 1.79
N PRO A 286 -13.24 -22.43 3.06
CA PRO A 286 -13.22 -23.85 3.41
C PRO A 286 -14.57 -24.57 3.23
N ASP A 287 -15.69 -23.85 3.36
CA ASP A 287 -17.05 -24.40 3.15
C ASP A 287 -17.52 -24.20 1.70
N GLU A 288 -17.83 -25.30 1.01
CA GLU A 288 -18.25 -25.30 -0.39
C GLU A 288 -19.57 -24.53 -0.64
N ARG A 289 -20.46 -24.41 0.36
CA ARG A 289 -21.73 -23.69 0.21
C ARG A 289 -21.48 -22.20 -0.01
N VAL A 290 -20.53 -21.64 0.73
CA VAL A 290 -20.14 -20.24 0.62
C VAL A 290 -19.44 -19.99 -0.70
N SER A 291 -18.49 -20.84 -1.12
CA SER A 291 -17.86 -20.73 -2.44
C SER A 291 -18.87 -20.85 -3.58
N ALA A 292 -19.86 -21.74 -3.46
CA ALA A 292 -20.94 -21.87 -4.44
C ALA A 292 -21.83 -20.61 -4.51
N ALA A 293 -22.14 -20.00 -3.36
CA ALA A 293 -22.82 -18.72 -3.29
C ALA A 293 -22.01 -17.61 -3.97
N ALA A 294 -20.68 -17.56 -3.73
CA ALA A 294 -19.78 -16.60 -4.37
C ALA A 294 -19.74 -16.76 -5.89
N ARG A 295 -19.67 -17.99 -6.42
CA ARG A 295 -19.76 -18.27 -7.86
C ARG A 295 -21.09 -17.78 -8.44
N LYS A 296 -22.20 -17.97 -7.72
CA LYS A 296 -23.53 -17.51 -8.15
C LYS A 296 -23.62 -15.99 -8.14
N ALA A 297 -23.09 -15.34 -7.11
CA ALA A 297 -23.01 -13.88 -6.99
C ALA A 297 -22.17 -13.28 -8.13
N LEU A 298 -21.02 -13.88 -8.44
CA LEU A 298 -20.15 -13.40 -9.52
C LEU A 298 -20.82 -13.50 -10.90
N ARG A 299 -21.52 -14.60 -11.17
CA ARG A 299 -22.33 -14.73 -12.40
C ARG A 299 -23.43 -13.67 -12.49
N ARG A 300 -24.09 -13.35 -11.37
CA ARG A 300 -25.10 -12.29 -11.30
C ARG A 300 -24.48 -10.92 -11.55
N LEU A 301 -23.32 -10.63 -10.96
CA LEU A 301 -22.60 -9.37 -11.15
C LEU A 301 -22.32 -9.11 -12.62
N HIS A 302 -21.80 -10.10 -13.36
CA HIS A 302 -21.55 -9.97 -14.80
C HIS A 302 -22.85 -9.77 -15.58
N GLY A 303 -23.90 -10.55 -15.29
CA GLY A 303 -25.19 -10.39 -15.96
C GLY A 303 -25.86 -9.03 -15.69
N LEU A 304 -25.64 -8.42 -14.52
CA LEU A 304 -26.11 -7.06 -14.22
C LEU A 304 -25.30 -5.98 -14.95
N ALA A 305 -24.00 -6.19 -15.15
CA ALA A 305 -23.16 -5.28 -15.93
C ALA A 305 -23.59 -5.26 -17.41
N ASP A 306 -23.89 -6.42 -17.98
CA ASP A 306 -24.36 -6.55 -19.37
C ASP A 306 -25.72 -5.86 -19.61
N LEU A 307 -26.55 -5.72 -18.59
CA LEU A 307 -27.85 -5.01 -18.67
C LEU A 307 -27.72 -3.49 -18.52
N ARG A 308 -26.57 -2.99 -18.06
CA ARG A 308 -26.31 -1.55 -17.82
C ARG A 308 -25.48 -0.90 -18.92
N ALA A 309 -24.84 -1.69 -19.78
CA ALA A 309 -24.09 -1.27 -20.96
C ALA A 309 -25.00 -1.08 -22.17
#